data_AF-M4CT92-F1
#
_entry.id   AF-M4CT92-F1
#
_cell.length_a   1.000
_cell.length_b   1.000
_cell.length_c   1.000
_cell.angle_alpha   90.00
_cell.angle_beta   90.00
_cell.angle_gamma   90.00
#
_symmetry.space_group_name_H-M   'P 1'
#
loop_
_entity.id
_entity.type
_entity.pdbx_description
1 polymer ?
#
loop_
_entity_poly.entity_id
_entity_poly.type
_entity_poly.pdbx_seq_one_letter_code
_entity_poly.pdbx_strand_id
1 'polypeptide(L)'
;MCLCKPWEEDIPTCLSSSPVKVLKILKFGDIFGDEDIEEQIKQVQHFLETMPNLEQLILYYDTSFDEDVNEVSAQLQWHPRVASSKCKISVISDNLCLSSTVPCSVVRKWGRLL
;
A
#
# COMPACT_ATOMS: atom_id res chain seq x y z
N MET A 1 33.07 4.55 -8.90
CA MET A 1 32.26 5.41 -8.01
C MET A 1 31.12 5.95 -8.87
N CYS A 2 29.88 5.50 -8.65
CA CYS A 2 28.75 5.96 -9.46
C CYS A 2 28.36 7.37 -9.00
N LEU A 3 28.31 8.33 -9.92
CA LEU A 3 27.90 9.72 -9.70
C LEU A 3 26.39 9.82 -9.91
N CYS A 4 25.59 9.23 -9.02
CA CYS A 4 24.15 9.51 -9.02
C CYS A 4 23.99 11.00 -8.65
N LYS A 5 23.46 11.80 -9.59
CA LYS A 5 23.13 13.18 -9.30
C LYS A 5 22.01 13.24 -8.23
N PRO A 6 21.96 14.31 -7.42
CA PRO A 6 20.82 14.56 -6.54
C PRO A 6 19.55 14.53 -7.39
N TRP A 7 18.49 13.93 -6.86
CA TRP A 7 17.20 13.82 -7.51
C TRP A 7 16.74 15.18 -8.04
N GLU A 8 16.80 15.39 -9.36
CA GLU A 8 16.11 16.48 -10.04
C GLU A 8 14.63 16.10 -10.17
N GLU A 9 13.73 17.02 -9.86
CA GLU A 9 12.28 16.81 -9.67
C GLU A 9 11.51 16.33 -10.93
N ASP A 10 12.19 16.19 -12.08
CA ASP A 10 11.57 15.93 -13.39
C ASP A 10 12.14 14.68 -14.11
N ILE A 11 12.56 13.65 -13.37
CA ILE A 11 12.85 12.37 -14.03
C ILE A 11 11.51 11.68 -14.36
N PRO A 12 11.16 11.48 -15.65
CA PRO A 12 9.95 10.76 -16.00
C PRO A 12 10.01 9.36 -15.40
N THR A 13 9.08 9.06 -14.48
CA THR A 13 9.05 7.76 -13.83
C THR A 13 8.74 6.70 -14.89
N CYS A 14 9.50 5.59 -14.88
CA CYS A 14 9.24 4.46 -15.77
C CYS A 14 7.85 3.83 -15.55
N LEU A 15 7.20 4.19 -14.45
CA LEU A 15 5.85 3.76 -14.05
C LEU A 15 4.78 4.22 -15.05
N SER A 16 4.95 5.39 -15.66
CA SER A 16 4.03 5.92 -16.69
C SER A 16 3.94 5.03 -17.94
N SER A 17 5.04 4.35 -18.27
CA SER A 17 5.13 3.40 -19.39
C SER A 17 4.82 1.97 -18.99
N SER A 18 4.53 1.73 -17.69
CA SER A 18 4.27 0.39 -17.19
C SER A 18 2.93 -0.13 -17.72
N PRO A 19 2.88 -1.36 -18.26
CA PRO A 19 1.64 -2.01 -18.66
C PRO A 19 0.90 -2.66 -17.48
N VAL A 20 1.43 -2.51 -16.25
CA VAL A 20 0.87 -3.15 -15.06
C VAL A 20 -0.54 -2.63 -14.77
N LYS A 21 -1.46 -3.57 -14.61
CA LYS A 21 -2.88 -3.31 -14.32
C LYS A 21 -3.27 -3.56 -12.87
N VAL A 22 -2.51 -4.40 -12.16
CA VAL A 22 -2.80 -4.77 -10.77
C VAL A 22 -1.55 -4.58 -9.93
N LEU A 23 -1.66 -3.77 -8.88
CA LEU A 23 -0.60 -3.55 -7.89
C LEU A 23 -1.06 -4.10 -6.55
N LYS A 24 -0.21 -4.89 -5.90
CA LYS A 24 -0.43 -5.40 -4.55
C LYS A 24 0.70 -4.92 -3.65
N ILE A 25 0.34 -4.31 -2.53
CA ILE A 25 1.29 -3.82 -1.53
C ILE A 25 1.03 -4.63 -0.26
N LEU A 26 2.05 -5.33 0.22
CA LEU A 26 1.99 -6.24 1.37
C LEU A 26 2.60 -5.57 2.60
N LYS A 27 2.14 -5.95 3.81
CA LYS A 27 2.73 -5.49 5.09
C LYS A 27 2.80 -3.97 5.20
N PHE A 28 1.81 -3.28 4.63
CA PHE A 28 1.67 -1.84 4.81
C PHE A 28 1.51 -1.56 6.31
N GLY A 29 2.21 -0.56 6.85
CA GLY A 29 2.22 -0.26 8.28
C GLY A 29 3.20 -1.08 9.16
N ASP A 30 3.82 -2.16 8.67
CA ASP A 30 4.76 -3.01 9.45
C ASP A 30 6.18 -2.41 9.50
N ILE A 31 6.58 -1.67 8.45
CA ILE A 31 8.00 -1.44 8.14
C ILE A 31 8.59 -0.25 8.94
N PHE A 32 7.74 0.68 9.35
CA PHE A 32 8.10 1.95 9.96
C PHE A 32 6.94 2.35 10.87
N GLY A 33 7.19 2.81 12.10
CA GLY A 33 6.14 2.96 13.14
C GLY A 33 5.03 3.95 12.77
N ASP A 34 4.11 4.24 13.69
CA ASP A 34 2.91 5.05 13.40
C ASP A 34 3.19 6.43 12.75
N GLU A 35 4.37 7.04 12.99
CA GLU A 35 4.78 8.31 12.36
C GLU A 35 5.03 8.20 10.84
N ASP A 36 5.24 6.99 10.33
CA ASP A 36 5.65 6.73 8.95
C ASP A 36 4.48 6.28 8.05
N ILE A 37 3.26 6.19 8.61
CA ILE A 37 2.07 5.77 7.85
C ILE A 37 1.70 6.80 6.78
N GLU A 38 1.79 8.10 7.09
CA GLU A 38 1.51 9.17 6.13
C GLU A 38 2.47 9.12 4.94
N GLU A 39 3.75 8.80 5.19
CA GLU A 39 4.74 8.66 4.12
C GLU A 39 4.44 7.45 3.24
N GLN A 40 4.04 6.32 3.83
CA GLN A 40 3.61 5.17 3.06
C GLN A 40 2.36 5.48 2.23
N ILE A 41 1.40 6.22 2.77
CA ILE A 41 0.22 6.69 2.02
C ILE A 41 0.65 7.56 0.82
N LYS A 42 1.59 8.49 0.99
CA LYS A 42 2.14 9.31 -0.11
C LYS A 42 2.79 8.44 -1.19
N GLN A 43 3.49 7.36 -0.82
CA GLN A 43 4.05 6.42 -1.80
C GLN A 43 2.95 5.70 -2.59
N VAL A 44 1.87 5.27 -1.92
CA VAL A 44 0.71 4.67 -2.58
C VAL A 44 0.06 5.65 -3.55
N GLN A 45 -0.09 6.91 -3.14
CA GLN A 45 -0.61 7.99 -3.99
C GLN A 45 0.28 8.20 -5.22
N HIS A 46 1.60 8.20 -5.06
CA HIS A 46 2.53 8.34 -6.17
C HIS A 46 2.32 7.26 -7.25
N PHE A 47 2.04 6.01 -6.88
CA PHE A 47 1.69 4.97 -7.86
C PHE A 47 0.37 5.26 -8.58
N LEU A 48 -0.65 5.74 -7.86
CA LEU A 48 -1.94 6.11 -8.45
C LEU A 48 -1.85 7.31 -9.39
N GLU A 49 -0.88 8.21 -9.19
CA GLU A 49 -0.66 9.38 -10.03
C GLU A 49 0.26 9.08 -11.22
N THR A 50 1.12 8.08 -11.12
CA THR A 50 2.13 7.79 -12.15
C THR A 50 1.84 6.56 -13.00
N MET A 51 0.89 5.69 -12.62
CA MET A 51 0.54 4.48 -13.36
C MET A 51 -0.82 4.61 -14.06
N PRO A 52 -0.90 5.17 -15.28
CA PRO A 52 -2.17 5.43 -15.97
C PRO A 52 -2.95 4.15 -16.30
N ASN A 53 -2.26 3.03 -16.50
CA ASN A 53 -2.86 1.73 -16.84
C ASN A 53 -3.31 0.92 -15.62
N LEU A 54 -3.11 1.43 -14.41
CA LEU A 54 -3.47 0.71 -13.19
C LEU A 54 -4.99 0.62 -13.05
N GLU A 55 -5.52 -0.60 -13.05
CA GLU A 55 -6.95 -0.91 -12.94
C GLU A 55 -7.33 -1.40 -11.53
N GLN A 56 -6.37 -1.89 -10.74
CA GLN A 56 -6.62 -2.35 -9.39
C GLN A 56 -5.40 -2.14 -8.47
N LEU A 57 -5.64 -1.61 -7.28
CA LEU A 57 -4.68 -1.53 -6.19
C LEU A 57 -5.23 -2.28 -4.97
N ILE A 58 -4.47 -3.23 -4.46
CA ILE A 58 -4.81 -3.99 -3.24
C ILE A 58 -3.73 -3.73 -2.20
N LEU A 59 -4.13 -3.08 -1.11
CA LEU A 59 -3.29 -2.75 0.02
C LEU A 59 -3.59 -3.72 1.15
N TYR A 60 -2.58 -4.47 1.57
CA TYR A 60 -2.64 -5.38 2.70
C TYR A 60 -2.00 -4.69 3.91
N TYR A 61 -2.86 -4.25 4.82
CA TYR A 61 -2.50 -3.41 5.97
C TYR A 61 -2.31 -4.29 7.21
N ASP A 62 -1.10 -4.29 7.76
CA ASP A 62 -0.80 -4.92 9.05
C ASP A 62 -1.32 -4.06 10.22
N THR A 63 -2.65 -3.99 10.34
CA THR A 63 -3.34 -3.38 11.49
C THR A 63 -4.38 -4.34 12.04
N SER A 64 -4.50 -4.40 13.38
CA SER A 64 -5.59 -5.12 14.05
C SER A 64 -6.87 -4.31 14.22
N PHE A 65 -6.90 -3.05 13.79
CA PHE A 65 -8.05 -2.15 13.97
C PHE A 65 -8.71 -1.86 12.63
N ASP A 66 -10.00 -2.18 12.54
CA ASP A 66 -10.80 -1.91 11.33
C ASP A 66 -10.96 -0.39 11.08
N GLU A 67 -10.85 0.43 12.13
CA GLU A 67 -10.89 1.90 12.03
C GLU A 67 -9.73 2.42 11.17
N ASP A 68 -8.51 1.92 11.37
CA ASP A 68 -7.33 2.30 10.58
C ASP A 68 -7.50 1.92 9.09
N VAL A 69 -8.10 0.74 8.82
CA VAL A 69 -8.39 0.29 7.45
C VAL A 69 -9.35 1.26 6.76
N ASN A 70 -10.40 1.67 7.47
CA ASN A 70 -11.40 2.60 6.95
C ASN A 70 -10.79 3.98 6.72
N GLU A 71 -9.94 4.45 7.63
CA GLU A 71 -9.25 5.74 7.51
C GLU A 71 -8.33 5.76 6.29
N VAL A 72 -7.42 4.80 6.15
CA VAL A 72 -6.50 4.71 5.00
C VAL A 72 -7.27 4.56 3.69
N SER A 73 -8.33 3.75 3.69
CA SER A 73 -9.21 3.62 2.53
C SER A 73 -9.87 4.94 2.14
N ALA A 74 -10.37 5.71 3.12
CA ALA A 74 -10.94 7.03 2.88
C ALA A 74 -9.89 7.99 2.34
N GLN A 75 -8.71 8.10 2.96
CA GLN A 75 -7.64 8.98 2.50
C GLN A 75 -7.27 8.69 1.03
N LEU A 76 -7.08 7.42 0.66
CA LEU A 76 -6.77 7.03 -0.72
C LEU A 76 -7.93 7.28 -1.70
N GLN A 77 -9.18 7.33 -1.25
CA GLN A 77 -10.35 7.61 -2.08
C GLN A 77 -10.50 9.08 -2.46
N TRP A 78 -10.04 10.00 -1.62
CA TRP A 78 -10.27 11.44 -1.80
C TRP A 78 -9.26 12.15 -2.72
N HIS A 79 -8.11 11.55 -3.00
CA HIS A 79 -7.06 12.20 -3.79
C HIS A 79 -7.31 12.19 -5.31
N PRO A 80 -6.88 13.24 -6.04
CA PRO A 80 -6.92 13.27 -7.50
C PRO A 80 -6.16 12.09 -8.08
N ARG A 81 -6.71 11.44 -9.13
CA ARG A 81 -6.06 10.28 -9.76
C ARG A 81 -5.82 10.54 -11.23
N VAL A 82 -4.60 10.24 -11.67
CA VAL A 82 -4.24 10.07 -13.09
C VAL A 82 -4.37 8.61 -13.51
N ALA A 83 -4.36 7.67 -12.56
CA ALA A 83 -4.72 6.27 -12.80
C ALA A 83 -6.10 6.18 -13.47
N SER A 84 -6.31 5.07 -14.17
CA SER A 84 -7.57 4.75 -14.83
C SER A 84 -8.77 5.14 -13.97
N SER A 85 -9.78 5.78 -14.56
CA SER A 85 -11.07 6.07 -13.89
C SER A 85 -11.80 4.80 -13.42
N LYS A 86 -11.31 3.62 -13.83
CA LYS A 86 -11.77 2.30 -13.41
C LYS A 86 -10.91 1.68 -12.30
N CYS A 87 -9.90 2.39 -11.80
CA CYS A 87 -8.97 1.88 -10.80
C CYS A 87 -9.68 1.60 -9.47
N LYS A 88 -9.85 0.32 -9.15
CA LYS A 88 -10.45 -0.12 -7.89
C LYS A 88 -9.37 -0.20 -6.81
N ILE A 89 -9.54 0.57 -5.74
CA ILE A 89 -8.71 0.46 -4.53
C ILE A 89 -9.40 -0.47 -3.53
N SER A 90 -8.64 -1.35 -2.91
CA SER A 90 -9.10 -2.21 -1.83
C SER A 90 -8.05 -2.24 -0.74
N VAL A 91 -8.42 -1.84 0.47
CA VAL A 91 -7.57 -1.97 1.66
C VAL A 91 -8.11 -3.14 2.47
N ILE A 92 -7.25 -4.10 2.76
CA ILE A 92 -7.57 -5.35 3.46
C ILE A 92 -6.65 -5.44 4.66
N SER A 93 -7.18 -5.64 5.86
CA SER A 93 -6.33 -5.96 7.01
C SER A 93 -5.70 -7.35 6.81
N ASP A 94 -4.39 -7.45 6.96
CA ASP A 94 -3.65 -8.73 6.93
C ASP A 94 -4.05 -9.67 8.08
N ASN A 95 -4.84 -9.18 9.05
CA ASN A 95 -5.46 -10.01 10.09
C ASN A 95 -6.65 -10.84 9.58
N LEU A 96 -7.09 -10.66 8.34
CA LEU A 96 -8.01 -11.56 7.66
C LEU A 96 -7.26 -12.76 7.07
N CYS A 97 -6.89 -13.68 7.97
CA CYS A 97 -6.71 -15.12 7.73
C CYS A 97 -6.49 -15.52 6.26
N LEU A 98 -5.28 -15.31 5.74
CA LEU A 98 -4.82 -16.03 4.56
C LEU A 98 -4.66 -17.51 4.95
N SER A 99 -5.74 -18.28 4.79
CA SER A 99 -5.68 -19.75 4.67
C SER A 99 -5.01 -20.52 5.82
N SER A 100 -5.57 -20.51 7.02
CA SER A 100 -5.31 -21.61 7.96
C SER A 100 -6.54 -21.94 8.80
N THR A 101 -6.76 -23.21 9.08
CA THR A 101 -7.86 -23.78 9.90
C THR A 101 -7.80 -23.34 11.38
N VAL A 102 -7.04 -22.30 11.72
CA VAL A 102 -6.81 -21.85 13.09
C VAL A 102 -7.16 -20.38 13.24
N PRO A 103 -7.96 -19.98 14.25
CA PRO A 103 -8.30 -18.58 14.52
C PRO A 103 -7.07 -17.70 14.81
N CYS A 104 -7.06 -16.45 14.33
CA CYS A 104 -6.01 -15.43 14.54
C CYS A 104 -5.58 -15.23 16.01
N SER A 105 -6.44 -15.57 16.98
CA SER A 105 -6.13 -15.46 18.41
C SER A 105 -5.01 -16.39 18.87
N VAL A 106 -4.77 -17.51 18.16
CA VAL A 106 -3.76 -18.51 18.55
C VAL A 106 -2.36 -18.16 18.02
N VAL A 107 -2.26 -17.60 16.81
CA VAL A 107 -0.98 -17.28 16.14
C VAL A 107 -0.18 -16.24 16.93
N ARG A 108 -0.85 -15.21 17.47
CA ARG A 108 -0.22 -14.13 18.24
C ARG A 108 0.26 -14.53 19.65
N LYS A 109 -0.15 -15.69 20.18
CA LYS A 109 0.30 -16.14 21.52
C LYS A 109 1.72 -16.73 21.49
N TRP A 110 2.14 -17.26 20.34
CA TRP A 110 3.46 -17.89 20.19
C TRP A 110 4.52 -16.92 19.63
N GLY A 111 4.12 -15.95 18.81
CA GLY A 111 5.05 -14.94 18.26
C GLY A 111 5.54 -13.88 19.25
N ARG A 112 4.96 -13.80 20.46
CA ARG A 112 5.41 -12.89 21.54
C ARG A 112 6.22 -13.60 22.64
N LEU A 113 6.55 -14.88 22.46
CA LEU A 113 7.31 -15.69 23.42
C LEU A 113 8.68 -16.15 22.87
N LEU A 114 9.12 -15.60 21.74
CA LEU A 114 10.48 -15.68 21.21
C LEU A 114 11.01 -14.27 21.01
#